data_AF-A0A316MDY7-F1
#
_entry.id   AF-A0A316MDY7-F1
#
_cell.length_a   1.000
_cell.length_b   1.000
_cell.length_c   1.000
_cell.angle_alpha   90.00
_cell.angle_beta   90.00
_cell.angle_gamma   90.00
#
_symmetry.space_group_name_H-M   'P 1'
#
loop_
_entity.id
_entity.type
_entity.pdbx_description
1 polymer ?
#
loop_
_entity_poly.entity_id
_entity_poly.type
_entity_poly.pdbx_seq_one_letter_code
_entity_poly.pdbx_strand_id
1 'polypeptide(L)'
;MIILSSIIIIFSCVISIKETDYEEAVIGRLTIECMTDDKAIRLVLWKDESEDRFYLFLPSWYAKKDKSMTFRYEDWIGVLRLDGETVRNRDVWTDDGNEEIHTLEVYDRKGVCHLESTLQVLTSENLPALFVTVEDRKDLLKFEKFDNKKYIEAGTAIMMDEQGDLLWDERLNKFKVRGNLTATFDKKPFTFSFFKPREVLGMEPALKWNLIANATDGSYIRNKVIRDLAYESVEAYEPQGEYVEVYLNGEYQGLYLLTEAVEIAENRIEIDPENSWFIEMELDFRAREDTTQIITDRGQIFIVHSEDVLTKEDLGIIERRLNDVESALFAEDGISEKSGKALEELIDLESFAEAWLIEELSGDHDIGITSQFAYASREEDSLWYSGPAWDFDGIMGNVNTPMYGVPEALTSIIWMSRPEDNNNQNRWLAAMWKHPEFREIVIQKYCSVFRENYKKELDSGIEEDIRVIRRSTLLDTLRWHTERKDWWFTVPEELQDIKDKKDRQGEDYHCFDTLDEHVAVVRNFMSEKLAFLDKLWIEQRDFCVVEVRNPAPFLDQGYNQTLYYWVERGTALEHLPDYEHPDYSFRGYFDMETGEQVENGYVVEKDCVIEGIWIREVDK
;
A
#
# COMPACT_ATOMS: atom_id res chain seq x y z
N MET A 1 39.78 -35.77 32.97
CA MET A 1 38.53 -34.98 33.01
C MET A 1 38.26 -34.24 31.70
N ILE A 2 39.21 -33.47 31.16
CA ILE A 2 39.00 -32.62 29.96
C ILE A 2 38.55 -33.42 28.71
N ILE A 3 39.11 -34.62 28.46
CA ILE A 3 38.73 -35.47 27.31
C ILE A 3 37.30 -36.04 27.44
N LEU A 4 36.83 -36.30 28.66
CA LEU A 4 35.50 -36.86 28.90
C LEU A 4 34.41 -35.79 28.73
N SER A 5 34.69 -34.56 29.17
CA SER A 5 33.83 -33.39 28.94
C SER A 5 33.76 -32.98 27.46
N SER A 6 34.84 -33.11 26.68
CA SER A 6 34.81 -32.85 25.24
C SER A 6 34.02 -33.91 24.47
N ILE A 7 34.04 -35.18 24.89
CA ILE A 7 33.23 -36.23 24.28
C ILE A 7 31.75 -36.06 24.63
N ILE A 8 31.40 -35.65 25.85
CA ILE A 8 30.02 -35.39 26.25
C ILE A 8 29.46 -34.16 25.53
N ILE A 9 30.25 -33.09 25.32
CA ILE A 9 29.83 -31.90 24.55
C ILE A 9 29.70 -32.23 23.06
N ILE A 10 30.61 -33.01 22.47
CA ILE A 10 30.47 -33.46 21.07
C ILE A 10 29.27 -34.41 20.93
N PHE A 11 29.00 -35.27 21.91
CA PHE A 11 27.85 -36.17 21.89
C PHE A 11 26.53 -35.43 22.16
N SER A 12 26.52 -34.40 23.02
CA SER A 12 25.35 -33.53 23.23
C SER A 12 25.13 -32.58 22.06
N CYS A 13 26.19 -32.12 21.38
CA CYS A 13 26.07 -31.41 20.11
C CYS A 13 25.63 -32.35 18.98
N VAL A 14 26.05 -33.62 18.94
CA VAL A 14 25.58 -34.60 17.93
C VAL A 14 24.18 -35.10 18.23
N ILE A 15 23.74 -35.13 19.49
CA ILE A 15 22.33 -35.39 19.87
C ILE A 15 21.50 -34.15 19.57
N SER A 16 21.95 -32.95 19.93
CA SER A 16 21.28 -31.69 19.60
C SER A 16 21.24 -31.43 18.09
N ILE A 17 22.25 -31.85 17.31
CA ILE A 17 22.30 -31.85 15.82
C ILE A 17 21.52 -33.05 15.21
N LYS A 18 21.15 -34.07 16.00
CA LYS A 18 20.24 -35.14 15.58
C LYS A 18 18.78 -34.88 15.96
N GLU A 19 18.56 -34.01 16.93
CA GLU A 19 17.25 -33.50 17.35
C GLU A 19 16.87 -32.21 16.57
N THR A 20 17.82 -31.47 15.98
CA THR A 20 17.52 -30.47 14.93
C THR A 20 17.40 -31.17 13.57
N ASP A 21 16.27 -31.17 12.85
CA ASP A 21 14.87 -31.00 13.24
C ASP A 21 14.14 -32.09 12.44
N TYR A 22 13.69 -33.15 13.10
CA TYR A 22 12.91 -34.20 12.41
C TYR A 22 11.62 -33.60 11.81
N GLU A 23 11.11 -32.55 12.45
CA GLU A 23 10.09 -31.65 11.94
C GLU A 23 10.48 -31.09 10.56
N GLU A 24 11.58 -30.32 10.44
CA GLU A 24 12.02 -29.75 9.16
C GLU A 24 12.31 -30.83 8.10
N ALA A 25 12.83 -31.99 8.51
CA ALA A 25 13.14 -33.09 7.59
C ALA A 25 11.89 -33.74 6.97
N VAL A 26 10.76 -33.76 7.70
CA VAL A 26 9.49 -34.37 7.25
C VAL A 26 8.51 -33.31 6.79
N ILE A 27 8.17 -32.34 7.64
CA ILE A 27 7.24 -31.24 7.36
C ILE A 27 7.81 -30.25 6.35
N GLY A 28 9.09 -29.86 6.46
CA GLY A 28 9.73 -28.96 5.49
C GLY A 28 9.85 -29.55 4.07
N ARG A 29 9.63 -30.86 3.91
CA ARG A 29 9.53 -31.56 2.60
C ARG A 29 8.13 -32.06 2.29
N LEU A 30 7.17 -31.82 3.18
CA LEU A 30 5.78 -32.17 2.97
C LEU A 30 5.16 -31.14 2.04
N THR A 31 4.60 -31.64 0.94
CA THR A 31 3.75 -30.87 0.04
C THR A 31 2.40 -31.55 -0.05
N ILE A 32 1.37 -30.73 -0.23
CA ILE A 32 -0.01 -31.17 -0.41
C ILE A 32 -0.41 -30.80 -1.83
N GLU A 33 -0.73 -31.82 -2.64
CA GLU A 33 -1.15 -31.63 -4.03
C GLU A 33 -2.68 -31.57 -4.09
N CYS A 34 -3.20 -30.44 -4.58
CA CYS A 34 -4.60 -30.27 -4.96
C CYS A 34 -4.72 -30.41 -6.49
N MET A 35 -5.67 -31.21 -6.95
CA MET A 35 -5.87 -31.44 -8.38
C MET A 35 -6.93 -30.47 -8.92
N THR A 36 -6.59 -29.75 -9.99
CA THR A 36 -7.58 -29.15 -10.88
C THR A 36 -7.79 -30.06 -12.09
N ASP A 37 -8.72 -29.69 -12.98
CA ASP A 37 -8.97 -30.45 -14.20
C ASP A 37 -7.73 -30.50 -15.13
N ASP A 38 -6.88 -29.47 -15.04
CA ASP A 38 -5.72 -29.29 -15.94
C ASP A 38 -4.36 -29.46 -15.26
N LYS A 39 -4.25 -29.23 -13.94
CA LYS A 39 -2.96 -29.09 -13.24
C LYS A 39 -3.01 -29.68 -11.83
N ALA A 40 -1.84 -30.10 -11.35
CA ALA A 40 -1.62 -30.35 -9.93
C ALA A 40 -0.97 -29.12 -9.29
N ILE A 41 -1.62 -28.55 -8.29
CA ILE A 41 -1.12 -27.41 -7.51
C ILE A 41 -0.50 -27.93 -6.22
N ARG A 42 0.75 -27.54 -5.96
CA ARG A 42 1.48 -27.91 -4.74
C ARG A 42 1.42 -26.79 -3.73
N LEU A 43 0.95 -27.13 -2.53
CA LEU A 43 0.88 -26.25 -1.37
C LEU A 43 1.79 -26.79 -0.27
N VAL A 44 2.23 -25.92 0.63
CA VAL A 44 2.97 -26.28 1.84
C VAL A 44 2.25 -25.78 3.08
N LEU A 45 2.54 -26.40 4.21
CA LEU A 45 2.03 -25.96 5.50
C LEU A 45 2.79 -24.71 5.97
N TRP A 46 2.06 -23.77 6.57
CA TRP A 46 2.65 -22.69 7.35
C TRP A 46 2.51 -23.00 8.83
N LYS A 47 3.53 -22.73 9.64
CA LYS A 47 3.49 -22.89 11.09
C LYS A 47 3.34 -21.52 11.75
N ASP A 48 2.30 -21.37 12.56
CA ASP A 48 2.20 -20.28 13.52
C ASP A 48 2.97 -20.67 14.79
N GLU A 49 4.14 -20.08 14.98
CA GLU A 49 5.00 -20.33 16.13
C GLU A 49 4.41 -19.80 17.45
N SER A 50 3.44 -18.87 17.40
CA SER A 50 2.83 -18.30 18.59
C SER A 50 1.79 -19.22 19.25
N GLU A 51 1.15 -20.07 18.44
CA GLU A 51 0.13 -21.03 18.88
C GLU A 51 0.56 -22.50 18.72
N ASP A 52 1.76 -22.74 18.17
CA ASP A 52 2.26 -24.07 17.81
C ASP A 52 1.24 -24.87 16.97
N ARG A 53 0.73 -24.23 15.91
CA ARG A 53 -0.26 -24.79 14.97
C ARG A 53 0.20 -24.68 13.52
N PHE A 54 -0.04 -25.72 12.75
CA PHE A 54 0.09 -25.70 11.29
C PHE A 54 -1.22 -25.29 10.63
N TYR A 55 -1.10 -24.50 9.58
CA TYR A 55 -2.20 -24.10 8.72
C TYR A 55 -1.92 -24.52 7.28
N LEU A 56 -2.96 -25.01 6.62
CA LEU A 56 -3.00 -25.18 5.18
C LEU A 56 -4.02 -24.19 4.60
N PHE A 57 -3.53 -23.22 3.83
CA PHE A 57 -4.38 -22.25 3.15
C PHE A 57 -4.73 -22.77 1.76
N LEU A 58 -6.01 -23.01 1.51
CA LEU A 58 -6.53 -23.51 0.25
C LEU A 58 -7.16 -22.37 -0.56
N PRO A 59 -6.95 -22.36 -1.89
CA PRO A 59 -7.53 -21.35 -2.78
C PRO A 59 -9.04 -21.54 -2.93
N SER A 60 -9.72 -20.48 -3.34
CA SER A 60 -11.19 -20.37 -3.37
C SER A 60 -11.89 -21.49 -4.14
N TRP A 61 -11.31 -21.91 -5.25
CA TRP A 61 -11.85 -22.94 -6.11
C TRP A 61 -11.87 -24.32 -5.43
N TYR A 62 -11.06 -24.55 -4.41
CA TYR A 62 -11.04 -25.81 -3.68
C TYR A 62 -12.40 -26.13 -3.06
N ALA A 63 -13.07 -25.12 -2.51
CA ALA A 63 -14.41 -25.26 -1.93
C ALA A 63 -15.47 -25.74 -2.95
N LYS A 64 -15.21 -25.52 -4.25
CA LYS A 64 -16.13 -25.77 -5.36
C LYS A 64 -15.82 -27.06 -6.14
N LYS A 65 -14.67 -27.71 -5.90
CA LYS A 65 -14.22 -28.94 -6.61
C LYS A 65 -14.21 -30.16 -5.69
N ASP A 66 -13.68 -31.28 -6.19
CA ASP A 66 -13.44 -32.47 -5.39
C ASP A 66 -12.45 -32.11 -4.28
N LYS A 67 -12.90 -32.28 -3.03
CA LYS A 67 -12.19 -31.90 -1.80
C LYS A 67 -11.10 -32.92 -1.48
N SER A 68 -10.37 -33.38 -2.48
CA SER A 68 -9.33 -34.39 -2.35
C SER A 68 -7.95 -33.77 -2.50
N MET A 69 -7.07 -34.14 -1.57
CA MET A 69 -5.69 -33.68 -1.48
C MET A 69 -4.77 -34.89 -1.41
N THR A 70 -3.61 -34.81 -2.06
CA THR A 70 -2.62 -35.89 -2.05
C THR A 70 -1.39 -35.47 -1.27
N PHE A 71 -1.05 -36.23 -0.23
CA PHE A 71 0.18 -36.02 0.52
C PHE A 71 1.42 -36.42 -0.30
N ARG A 72 2.44 -35.57 -0.31
CA ARG A 72 3.72 -35.80 -0.98
C ARG A 72 4.86 -35.50 -0.03
N TYR A 73 5.53 -36.54 0.43
CA TYR A 73 6.72 -36.41 1.26
C TYR A 73 7.59 -37.68 1.16
N GLU A 74 8.82 -37.59 1.66
CA GLU A 74 9.75 -38.71 1.71
C GLU A 74 9.44 -39.62 2.91
N ASP A 75 8.49 -40.55 2.72
CA ASP A 75 8.01 -41.49 3.75
C ASP A 75 9.11 -42.36 4.38
N TRP A 76 10.29 -42.44 3.78
CA TRP A 76 11.46 -43.13 4.32
C TRP A 76 12.14 -42.38 5.47
N ILE A 77 11.96 -41.06 5.57
CA ILE A 77 12.57 -40.19 6.59
C ILE A 77 11.82 -40.30 7.92
N GLY A 78 10.48 -40.36 7.90
CA GLY A 78 9.65 -40.41 9.10
C GLY A 78 8.24 -40.95 8.82
N VAL A 79 7.46 -41.13 9.88
CA VAL A 79 6.06 -41.56 9.82
C VAL A 79 5.18 -40.37 10.20
N LEU A 80 4.42 -39.88 9.23
CA LEU A 80 3.41 -38.84 9.44
C LEU A 80 2.13 -39.51 9.94
N ARG A 81 1.49 -38.92 10.96
CA ARG A 81 0.14 -39.29 11.37
C ARG A 81 -0.76 -38.07 11.39
N LEU A 82 -1.99 -38.27 10.93
CA LEU A 82 -3.07 -37.30 10.96
C LEU A 82 -4.24 -37.96 11.67
N ASP A 83 -4.75 -37.36 12.74
CA ASP A 83 -5.83 -37.93 13.57
C ASP A 83 -5.56 -39.35 14.06
N GLY A 84 -4.28 -39.62 14.37
CA GLY A 84 -3.79 -40.92 14.79
C GLY A 84 -3.70 -41.96 13.65
N GLU A 85 -4.07 -41.64 12.42
CA GLU A 85 -3.90 -42.53 11.26
C GLU A 85 -2.57 -42.26 10.55
N THR A 86 -1.86 -43.32 10.14
CA THR A 86 -0.61 -43.16 9.40
C THR A 86 -0.89 -42.70 7.97
N VAL A 87 -0.36 -41.54 7.61
CA VAL A 87 -0.37 -40.99 6.26
C VAL A 87 0.90 -41.42 5.55
N ARG A 88 0.78 -41.93 4.33
CA ARG A 88 1.90 -42.30 3.45
C ARG A 88 2.00 -41.37 2.26
N ASN A 89 3.15 -41.40 1.60
CA ASN A 89 3.31 -40.70 0.33
C ASN A 89 2.25 -41.21 -0.67
N ARG A 90 1.59 -40.27 -1.34
CA ARG A 90 0.49 -40.47 -2.29
C ARG A 90 -0.85 -40.89 -1.68
N ASP A 91 -0.96 -40.92 -0.36
CA ASP A 91 -2.27 -41.11 0.26
C ASP A 91 -3.14 -39.89 -0.03
N VAL A 92 -4.41 -40.18 -0.31
CA VAL A 92 -5.44 -39.18 -0.56
C VAL A 92 -6.17 -38.90 0.75
N TRP A 93 -6.34 -37.64 1.06
CA TRP A 93 -7.06 -37.14 2.20
C TRP A 93 -8.13 -36.16 1.74
N THR A 94 -9.22 -36.10 2.49
CA THR A 94 -10.34 -35.22 2.23
C THR A 94 -10.58 -34.36 3.43
N ASP A 95 -10.59 -33.05 3.20
CA ASP A 95 -10.91 -32.01 4.16
C ASP A 95 -11.80 -31.02 3.43
N ASP A 96 -12.84 -30.54 4.09
CA ASP A 96 -13.80 -29.65 3.46
C ASP A 96 -13.44 -28.16 3.52
N GLY A 97 -12.34 -27.84 4.22
CA GLY A 97 -11.82 -26.50 4.41
C GLY A 97 -12.61 -25.69 5.43
N ASN A 98 -13.52 -26.32 6.18
CA ASN A 98 -14.38 -25.68 7.18
C ASN A 98 -13.72 -25.57 8.55
N GLU A 99 -12.38 -25.43 8.56
CA GLU A 99 -11.62 -25.01 9.73
C GLU A 99 -11.56 -26.05 10.86
N GLU A 100 -11.83 -27.32 10.54
CA GLU A 100 -11.63 -28.43 11.47
C GLU A 100 -10.16 -28.51 11.93
N ILE A 101 -9.97 -28.83 13.21
CA ILE A 101 -8.65 -28.95 13.81
C ILE A 101 -8.28 -30.44 13.89
N HIS A 102 -7.23 -30.80 13.18
CA HIS A 102 -6.67 -32.14 13.13
C HIS A 102 -5.44 -32.26 14.01
N THR A 103 -5.18 -33.45 14.54
CA THR A 103 -3.91 -33.73 15.21
C THR A 103 -2.86 -34.12 14.17
N LEU A 104 -1.68 -33.48 14.22
CA LEU A 104 -0.56 -33.75 13.34
C LEU A 104 0.63 -34.25 14.15
N GLU A 105 1.09 -35.46 13.83
CA GLU A 105 2.20 -36.08 14.55
C GLU A 105 3.29 -36.56 13.59
N VAL A 106 4.56 -36.40 13.97
CA VAL A 106 5.71 -36.97 13.24
C VAL A 106 6.49 -37.89 14.16
N TYR A 107 6.61 -39.14 13.74
CA TYR A 107 7.38 -40.17 14.43
C TYR A 107 8.61 -40.57 13.62
N ASP A 108 9.70 -40.93 14.29
CA ASP A 108 10.80 -41.63 13.64
C ASP A 108 10.47 -43.11 13.39
N ARG A 109 11.35 -43.80 12.65
CA ARG A 109 11.20 -45.24 12.35
C ARG A 109 11.30 -46.17 13.57
N LYS A 110 11.70 -45.66 14.74
CA LYS A 110 11.74 -46.40 16.01
C LYS A 110 10.48 -46.18 16.84
N GLY A 111 9.55 -45.34 16.38
CA GLY A 111 8.31 -45.01 17.06
C GLY A 111 8.47 -43.94 18.13
N VAL A 112 9.52 -43.13 18.09
CA VAL A 112 9.66 -41.95 18.96
C VAL A 112 8.94 -40.78 18.28
N CYS A 113 8.03 -40.12 19.01
CA CYS A 113 7.38 -38.89 18.55
C CYS A 113 8.37 -37.73 18.63
N HIS A 114 8.50 -36.97 17.54
CA HIS A 114 9.37 -35.79 17.42
C HIS A 114 8.57 -34.50 17.23
N LEU A 115 7.31 -34.59 16.78
CA LEU A 115 6.38 -33.47 16.66
C LEU A 115 4.98 -33.95 17.02
N GLU A 116 4.28 -33.21 17.87
CA GLU A 116 2.86 -33.37 18.16
C GLU A 116 2.26 -31.96 18.20
N SER A 117 1.47 -31.61 17.19
CA SER A 117 0.90 -30.28 16.99
C SER A 117 -0.50 -30.42 16.37
N THR A 118 -1.13 -29.30 16.01
CA THR A 118 -2.43 -29.26 15.33
C THR A 118 -2.27 -28.78 13.90
N LEU A 119 -3.14 -29.27 13.00
CA LEU A 119 -3.28 -28.80 11.62
C LEU A 119 -4.70 -28.27 11.45
N GLN A 120 -4.84 -27.06 10.90
CA GLN A 120 -6.13 -26.49 10.52
C GLN A 120 -6.12 -26.10 9.05
N VAL A 121 -7.18 -26.51 8.33
CA VAL A 121 -7.32 -26.23 6.89
C VAL A 121 -8.28 -25.07 6.70
N LEU A 122 -7.82 -24.02 6.02
CA LEU A 122 -8.56 -22.79 5.82
C LEU A 122 -8.69 -22.52 4.32
N THR A 123 -9.93 -22.47 3.82
CA THR A 123 -10.18 -22.14 2.41
C THR A 123 -10.60 -20.69 2.25
N SER A 124 -10.10 -20.02 1.20
CA SER A 124 -10.62 -18.74 0.75
C SER A 124 -11.93 -18.91 -0.04
N GLU A 125 -12.51 -17.84 -0.58
CA GLU A 125 -13.91 -17.93 -1.09
C GLU A 125 -14.12 -17.40 -2.51
N ASN A 126 -13.67 -16.17 -2.80
CA ASN A 126 -14.15 -15.43 -3.97
C ASN A 126 -13.03 -14.91 -4.90
N LEU A 127 -11.78 -15.31 -4.68
CA LEU A 127 -10.64 -14.71 -5.37
C LEU A 127 -9.92 -15.66 -6.34
N PRO A 128 -9.40 -15.15 -7.46
CA PRO A 128 -8.44 -15.87 -8.27
C PRO A 128 -7.13 -16.09 -7.50
N ALA A 129 -6.35 -17.07 -7.93
CA ALA A 129 -5.09 -17.45 -7.28
C ALA A 129 -3.92 -17.47 -8.26
N LEU A 130 -2.82 -16.82 -7.84
CA LEU A 130 -1.54 -16.77 -8.53
C LEU A 130 -0.51 -17.63 -7.79
N PHE A 131 -0.05 -18.69 -8.45
CA PHE A 131 0.99 -19.58 -7.93
C PHE A 131 2.31 -19.29 -8.63
N VAL A 132 3.28 -18.75 -7.90
CA VAL A 132 4.62 -18.46 -8.40
C VAL A 132 5.60 -19.49 -7.86
N THR A 133 6.42 -20.06 -8.74
CA THR A 133 7.53 -20.93 -8.37
C THR A 133 8.85 -20.32 -8.83
N VAL A 134 9.79 -20.22 -7.89
CA VAL A 134 11.13 -19.67 -8.08
C VAL A 134 12.17 -20.64 -7.51
N GLU A 135 13.41 -20.61 -8.00
CA GLU A 135 14.48 -21.55 -7.63
C GLU A 135 15.09 -21.24 -6.25
N ASP A 136 15.32 -19.97 -5.91
CA ASP A 136 15.98 -19.48 -4.71
C ASP A 136 15.14 -18.42 -3.97
N ARG A 137 14.01 -18.90 -3.41
CA ARG A 137 13.11 -18.10 -2.58
C ARG A 137 13.82 -17.39 -1.44
N LYS A 138 14.82 -18.02 -0.80
CA LYS A 138 15.49 -17.45 0.37
C LYS A 138 16.26 -16.19 -0.02
N ASP A 139 17.00 -16.24 -1.13
CA ASP A 139 17.72 -15.06 -1.60
C ASP A 139 16.78 -14.00 -2.19
N LEU A 140 15.67 -14.39 -2.81
CA LEU A 140 14.63 -13.46 -3.27
C LEU A 140 14.04 -12.63 -2.11
N LEU A 141 13.75 -13.27 -0.97
CA LEU A 141 13.13 -12.62 0.19
C LEU A 141 14.14 -11.91 1.11
N LYS A 142 15.45 -12.19 0.96
CA LYS A 142 16.49 -11.48 1.71
C LYS A 142 16.56 -10.03 1.28
N PHE A 143 16.15 -9.14 2.17
CA PHE A 143 16.39 -7.72 2.05
C PHE A 143 17.45 -7.29 3.06
N GLU A 144 18.74 -7.50 2.73
CA GLU A 144 19.81 -7.11 3.67
C GLU A 144 20.17 -5.61 3.56
N LYS A 145 19.97 -4.98 2.38
CA LYS A 145 20.02 -3.53 2.13
C LYS A 145 19.30 -3.20 0.81
N PHE A 146 19.07 -1.91 0.54
CA PHE A 146 18.53 -1.37 -0.72
C PHE A 146 19.17 -1.92 -2.02
N ASP A 147 20.38 -2.51 -1.94
CA ASP A 147 21.09 -3.16 -3.06
C ASP A 147 20.39 -4.43 -3.60
N ASN A 148 19.62 -5.15 -2.78
CA ASN A 148 18.95 -6.40 -3.21
C ASN A 148 17.72 -6.18 -4.09
N LYS A 149 17.27 -4.93 -4.34
CA LYS A 149 16.21 -4.66 -5.33
C LYS A 149 16.57 -5.05 -6.77
N LYS A 150 17.84 -5.36 -7.01
CA LYS A 150 18.39 -5.84 -8.29
C LYS A 150 18.36 -7.37 -8.40
N TYR A 151 18.03 -8.12 -7.35
CA TYR A 151 17.84 -9.56 -7.46
C TYR A 151 16.63 -9.84 -8.35
N ILE A 152 16.91 -10.47 -9.48
CA ILE A 152 15.93 -10.83 -10.50
C ILE A 152 15.96 -12.33 -10.60
N GLU A 153 14.79 -12.93 -10.41
CA GLU A 153 14.64 -14.36 -10.53
C GLU A 153 13.82 -14.71 -11.77
N ALA A 154 14.23 -15.78 -12.45
CA ALA A 154 13.40 -16.44 -13.43
C ALA A 154 12.50 -17.43 -12.69
N GLY A 155 11.19 -17.37 -12.92
CA GLY A 155 10.22 -18.26 -12.29
C GLY A 155 9.20 -18.78 -13.30
N THR A 156 8.31 -19.66 -12.83
CA THR A 156 7.08 -20.00 -13.53
C THR A 156 5.90 -19.53 -12.71
N ALA A 157 4.83 -19.12 -13.37
CA ALA A 157 3.61 -18.70 -12.70
C ALA A 157 2.39 -19.34 -13.36
N ILE A 158 1.46 -19.77 -12.52
CA ILE A 158 0.16 -20.33 -12.92
C ILE A 158 -0.91 -19.42 -12.33
N MET A 159 -1.86 -19.04 -13.16
CA MET A 159 -3.02 -18.25 -12.75
C MET A 159 -4.30 -19.05 -12.94
N MET A 160 -5.11 -19.07 -11.89
CA MET A 160 -6.42 -19.71 -11.90
C MET A 160 -7.48 -18.71 -11.45
N ASP A 161 -8.67 -18.81 -12.03
CA ASP A 161 -9.83 -18.07 -11.54
C ASP A 161 -10.40 -18.69 -10.24
N GLU A 162 -11.43 -18.07 -9.71
CA GLU A 162 -12.11 -18.50 -8.49
C GLU A 162 -12.98 -19.76 -8.65
N GLN A 163 -13.14 -20.26 -9.89
CA GLN A 163 -13.76 -21.54 -10.22
C GLN A 163 -12.72 -22.66 -10.36
N GLY A 164 -11.43 -22.31 -10.48
CA GLY A 164 -10.31 -23.24 -10.59
C GLY A 164 -10.03 -23.64 -12.03
N ASP A 165 -10.45 -22.81 -12.99
CA ASP A 165 -10.11 -22.94 -14.39
C ASP A 165 -8.77 -22.24 -14.66
N LEU A 166 -7.97 -22.84 -15.54
CA LEU A 166 -6.64 -22.33 -15.86
C LEU A 166 -6.74 -21.11 -16.78
N LEU A 167 -6.36 -19.93 -16.28
CA LEU A 167 -6.27 -18.71 -17.09
C LEU A 167 -4.98 -18.69 -17.92
N TRP A 168 -3.85 -19.01 -17.29
CA TRP A 168 -2.55 -19.15 -17.96
C TRP A 168 -1.50 -19.88 -17.12
N ASP A 169 -0.49 -20.41 -17.79
CA ASP A 169 0.70 -21.06 -17.22
C ASP A 169 1.91 -20.59 -18.04
N GLU A 170 2.73 -19.74 -17.44
CA GLU A 170 3.77 -18.99 -18.15
C GLU A 170 5.10 -19.05 -17.42
N ARG A 171 6.18 -18.97 -18.21
CA ARG A 171 7.49 -18.65 -17.68
C ARG A 171 7.63 -17.13 -17.55
N LEU A 172 8.06 -16.68 -16.38
CA LEU A 172 8.34 -15.28 -16.12
C LEU A 172 9.73 -14.90 -16.64
N ASN A 173 9.80 -13.75 -17.32
CA ASN A 173 11.05 -13.09 -17.68
C ASN A 173 11.72 -12.50 -16.43
N LYS A 174 10.91 -12.01 -15.49
CA LYS A 174 11.37 -11.40 -14.25
C LYS A 174 10.37 -11.64 -13.12
N PHE A 175 10.87 -11.96 -11.95
CA PHE A 175 10.15 -11.88 -10.67
C PHE A 175 11.09 -11.27 -9.63
N LYS A 176 10.64 -10.24 -8.92
CA LYS A 176 11.45 -9.57 -7.90
C LYS A 176 10.60 -8.87 -6.84
N VAL A 177 11.19 -8.65 -5.67
CA VAL A 177 10.63 -7.73 -4.67
C VAL A 177 10.68 -6.29 -5.20
N ARG A 178 9.63 -5.51 -4.91
CA ARG A 178 9.52 -4.08 -5.28
C ARG A 178 9.30 -3.20 -4.05
N GLY A 179 9.08 -1.90 -4.27
CA GLY A 179 8.78 -0.94 -3.21
C GLY A 179 10.04 -0.41 -2.51
N ASN A 180 9.87 0.65 -1.72
CA ASN A 180 10.90 1.21 -0.84
C ASN A 180 10.68 0.70 0.58
N LEU A 181 9.88 1.40 1.38
CA LEU A 181 9.51 1.01 2.74
C LEU A 181 8.85 -0.38 2.77
N THR A 182 7.87 -0.62 1.89
CA THR A 182 7.15 -1.90 1.83
C THR A 182 8.04 -3.11 1.50
N ALA A 183 9.21 -2.91 0.89
CA ALA A 183 10.19 -3.98 0.68
C ALA A 183 10.82 -4.49 1.98
N THR A 184 10.75 -3.72 3.07
CA THR A 184 11.34 -4.08 4.37
C THR A 184 10.41 -4.92 5.23
N PHE A 185 9.10 -4.92 4.98
CA PHE A 185 8.11 -5.72 5.74
C PHE A 185 8.15 -7.20 5.39
N ASP A 186 7.72 -8.08 6.29
CA ASP A 186 7.76 -9.53 6.04
C ASP A 186 6.87 -9.95 4.88
N LYS A 187 5.70 -9.32 4.75
CA LYS A 187 4.85 -9.43 3.55
C LYS A 187 5.39 -8.57 2.41
N LYS A 188 6.19 -9.18 1.53
CA LYS A 188 6.85 -8.47 0.41
C LYS A 188 5.88 -8.16 -0.73
N PRO A 189 5.92 -6.95 -1.32
CA PRO A 189 5.32 -6.68 -2.63
C PRO A 189 6.26 -7.13 -3.76
N PHE A 190 5.69 -7.50 -4.91
CA PHE A 190 6.46 -8.03 -6.04
C PHE A 190 6.17 -7.28 -7.35
N THR A 191 7.12 -7.34 -8.28
CA THR A 191 6.92 -7.02 -9.70
C THR A 191 7.29 -8.25 -10.51
N PHE A 192 6.49 -8.56 -11.51
CA PHE A 192 6.80 -9.62 -12.46
C PHE A 192 6.62 -9.17 -13.90
N SER A 193 7.28 -9.87 -14.83
CA SER A 193 7.05 -9.65 -16.25
C SER A 193 7.11 -10.93 -17.08
N PHE A 194 6.36 -10.92 -18.18
CA PHE A 194 6.31 -11.99 -19.16
C PHE A 194 7.35 -11.79 -20.27
N PHE A 195 7.55 -12.82 -21.09
CA PHE A 195 8.33 -12.71 -22.33
C PHE A 195 7.54 -12.08 -23.49
N LYS A 196 6.21 -12.08 -23.39
CA LYS A 196 5.27 -11.50 -24.36
C LYS A 196 4.11 -10.85 -23.62
N PRO A 197 3.51 -9.77 -24.15
CA PRO A 197 2.35 -9.15 -23.53
C PRO A 197 1.23 -10.17 -23.27
N ARG A 198 0.58 -10.06 -22.12
CA ARG A 198 -0.46 -10.99 -21.67
C ARG A 198 -1.55 -10.22 -20.93
N GLU A 199 -2.80 -10.52 -21.23
CA GLU A 199 -3.95 -10.10 -20.42
C GLU A 199 -3.91 -10.79 -19.05
N VAL A 200 -4.16 -10.05 -17.97
CA VAL A 200 -4.21 -10.58 -16.61
C VAL A 200 -5.46 -10.06 -15.93
N LEU A 201 -6.35 -10.96 -15.52
CA LEU A 201 -7.61 -10.63 -14.84
C LEU A 201 -8.48 -9.61 -15.60
N GLY A 202 -8.54 -9.73 -16.93
CA GLY A 202 -9.34 -8.84 -17.77
C GLY A 202 -8.74 -7.46 -18.03
N MET A 203 -7.58 -7.13 -17.44
CA MET A 203 -6.82 -5.92 -17.76
C MET A 203 -6.03 -6.11 -19.06
N GLU A 204 -5.90 -5.03 -19.83
CA GLU A 204 -5.33 -5.04 -21.17
C GLU A 204 -3.90 -5.64 -21.21
N PRO A 205 -3.52 -6.32 -22.31
CA PRO A 205 -2.26 -7.05 -22.36
C PRO A 205 -1.03 -6.16 -22.18
N ALA A 206 -0.15 -6.56 -21.25
CA ALA A 206 1.15 -5.92 -21.06
C ALA A 206 2.23 -6.90 -20.61
N LEU A 207 3.48 -6.44 -20.67
CA LEU A 207 4.63 -7.23 -20.24
C LEU A 207 4.79 -7.26 -18.73
N LYS A 208 4.57 -6.13 -18.04
CA LYS A 208 4.94 -5.94 -16.64
C LYS A 208 3.72 -5.68 -15.77
N TRP A 209 3.73 -6.32 -14.61
CA TRP A 209 2.64 -6.32 -13.64
C TRP A 209 3.21 -6.21 -12.23
N ASN A 210 2.40 -5.69 -11.31
CA ASN A 210 2.78 -5.52 -9.92
C ASN A 210 1.83 -6.26 -8.99
N LEU A 211 2.36 -6.72 -7.87
CA LEU A 211 1.60 -7.28 -6.75
C LEU A 211 1.83 -6.37 -5.54
N ILE A 212 0.83 -5.55 -5.22
CA ILE A 212 0.82 -4.68 -4.05
C ILE A 212 0.34 -5.47 -2.85
N ALA A 213 1.15 -5.51 -1.79
CA ALA A 213 0.85 -6.31 -0.60
C ALA A 213 -0.21 -5.69 0.33
N ASN A 214 -0.48 -4.37 0.21
CA ASN A 214 -1.32 -3.60 1.13
C ASN A 214 -0.97 -3.87 2.61
N ALA A 215 0.32 -3.99 2.92
CA ALA A 215 0.80 -4.36 4.25
C ALA A 215 0.50 -3.28 5.30
N THR A 216 0.59 -2.01 4.91
CA THR A 216 0.30 -0.79 5.70
C THR A 216 -1.17 -0.45 5.74
N ASP A 217 -2.00 -1.07 4.90
CA ASP A 217 -3.43 -0.76 4.76
C ASP A 217 -4.28 -1.86 5.41
N GLY A 218 -4.79 -1.58 6.61
CA GLY A 218 -5.72 -2.47 7.31
C GLY A 218 -7.06 -2.70 6.60
N SER A 219 -7.44 -1.80 5.68
CA SER A 219 -8.69 -1.92 4.91
C SER A 219 -8.54 -2.72 3.62
N TYR A 220 -7.30 -2.84 3.10
CA TYR A 220 -6.95 -3.42 1.79
C TYR A 220 -7.59 -2.76 0.55
N ILE A 221 -8.40 -1.71 0.72
CA ILE A 221 -9.20 -1.10 -0.37
C ILE A 221 -8.71 0.29 -0.79
N ARG A 222 -7.83 0.96 -0.03
CA ARG A 222 -7.44 2.35 -0.32
C ARG A 222 -6.85 2.52 -1.72
N ASN A 223 -5.92 1.64 -2.09
CA ASN A 223 -5.34 1.64 -3.43
C ASN A 223 -6.38 1.29 -4.51
N LYS A 224 -7.33 0.39 -4.24
CA LYS A 224 -8.32 -0.06 -5.21
C LYS A 224 -9.32 1.05 -5.53
N VAL A 225 -9.93 1.63 -4.49
CA VAL A 225 -10.95 2.68 -4.61
C VAL A 225 -10.43 3.89 -5.39
N ILE A 226 -9.20 4.35 -5.12
CA ILE A 226 -8.66 5.50 -5.86
C ILE A 226 -8.28 5.15 -7.30
N ARG A 227 -7.79 3.92 -7.55
CA ARG A 227 -7.51 3.47 -8.93
C ARG A 227 -8.79 3.36 -9.76
N ASP A 228 -9.84 2.81 -9.20
CA ASP A 228 -11.13 2.70 -9.88
C ASP A 228 -11.70 4.10 -10.13
N LEU A 229 -11.64 4.99 -9.14
CA LEU A 229 -12.03 6.39 -9.31
C LEU A 229 -11.26 7.06 -10.45
N ALA A 230 -9.93 6.91 -10.49
CA ALA A 230 -9.09 7.49 -11.53
C ALA A 230 -9.46 6.91 -12.91
N TYR A 231 -9.51 5.58 -13.03
CA TYR A 231 -9.87 4.88 -14.25
C TYR A 231 -11.26 5.25 -14.79
N GLU A 232 -12.24 5.46 -13.92
CA GLU A 232 -13.59 5.85 -14.33
C GLU A 232 -13.74 7.35 -14.63
N SER A 233 -12.81 8.18 -14.16
CA SER A 233 -12.91 9.65 -14.23
C SER A 233 -11.98 10.30 -15.26
N VAL A 234 -10.94 9.60 -15.68
CA VAL A 234 -9.88 10.13 -16.55
C VAL A 234 -9.94 9.42 -17.91
N GLU A 235 -9.89 10.19 -19.01
CA GLU A 235 -9.88 9.63 -20.37
C GLU A 235 -8.51 9.05 -20.77
N ALA A 236 -7.44 9.60 -20.20
CA ALA A 236 -6.08 9.09 -20.38
C ALA A 236 -5.88 7.76 -19.65
N TYR A 237 -4.76 7.09 -19.91
CA TYR A 237 -4.43 5.84 -19.24
C TYR A 237 -4.33 6.02 -17.72
N GLU A 238 -5.07 5.21 -16.98
CA GLU A 238 -4.97 5.07 -15.52
C GLU A 238 -4.84 3.58 -15.14
N PRO A 239 -3.85 3.21 -14.30
CA PRO A 239 -3.52 1.82 -14.02
C PRO A 239 -4.59 1.14 -13.17
N GLN A 240 -5.22 0.12 -13.75
CA GLN A 240 -6.20 -0.72 -13.08
C GLN A 240 -5.54 -1.68 -12.06
N GLY A 241 -6.37 -2.29 -11.21
CA GLY A 241 -5.94 -3.37 -10.34
C GLY A 241 -7.05 -4.28 -9.87
N GLU A 242 -6.73 -5.57 -9.72
CA GLU A 242 -7.65 -6.63 -9.33
C GLU A 242 -7.08 -7.47 -8.19
N TYR A 243 -7.94 -7.90 -7.27
CA TYR A 243 -7.52 -8.69 -6.12
C TYR A 243 -7.10 -10.12 -6.51
N VAL A 244 -6.07 -10.64 -5.85
CA VAL A 244 -5.57 -12.00 -6.08
C VAL A 244 -4.96 -12.58 -4.82
N GLU A 245 -5.08 -13.90 -4.65
CA GLU A 245 -4.32 -14.63 -3.64
C GLU A 245 -2.98 -15.11 -4.21
N VAL A 246 -1.90 -14.87 -3.47
CA VAL A 246 -0.55 -15.20 -3.93
C VAL A 246 0.01 -16.37 -3.14
N TYR A 247 0.57 -17.34 -3.86
CA TYR A 247 1.33 -18.45 -3.31
C TYR A 247 2.73 -18.43 -3.91
N LEU A 248 3.77 -18.45 -3.07
CA LEU A 248 5.17 -18.45 -3.48
C LEU A 248 5.82 -19.77 -3.06
N ASN A 249 6.24 -20.57 -4.04
CA ASN A 249 6.74 -21.94 -3.84
C ASN A 249 5.77 -22.83 -3.02
N GLY A 250 4.47 -22.62 -3.22
CA GLY A 250 3.39 -23.32 -2.50
C GLY A 250 3.03 -22.72 -1.14
N GLU A 251 3.80 -21.75 -0.63
CA GLU A 251 3.51 -21.09 0.65
C GLU A 251 2.57 -19.90 0.42
N TYR A 252 1.47 -19.85 1.17
CA TYR A 252 0.54 -18.73 1.14
C TYR A 252 1.21 -17.42 1.56
N GLN A 253 1.14 -16.43 0.68
CA GLN A 253 1.64 -15.08 0.94
C GLN A 253 0.51 -14.11 1.29
N GLY A 254 -0.75 -14.49 1.08
CA GLY A 254 -1.91 -13.68 1.42
C GLY A 254 -2.60 -13.01 0.24
N LEU A 255 -3.43 -12.03 0.57
CA LEU A 255 -4.19 -11.17 -0.34
C LEU A 255 -3.29 -10.07 -0.92
N TYR A 256 -3.30 -9.91 -2.22
CA TYR A 256 -2.60 -8.84 -2.94
C TYR A 256 -3.57 -8.10 -3.86
N LEU A 257 -3.22 -6.87 -4.20
CA LEU A 257 -3.79 -6.16 -5.33
C LEU A 257 -2.82 -6.28 -6.52
N LEU A 258 -3.22 -7.00 -7.56
CA LEU A 258 -2.48 -7.13 -8.81
C LEU A 258 -2.79 -5.92 -9.69
N THR A 259 -1.79 -5.09 -9.99
CA THR A 259 -1.99 -3.86 -10.76
C THR A 259 -1.20 -3.87 -12.05
N GLU A 260 -1.70 -3.09 -13.00
CA GLU A 260 -0.91 -2.63 -14.13
C GLU A 260 0.33 -1.87 -13.64
N ALA A 261 1.42 -1.93 -14.41
CA ALA A 261 2.63 -1.18 -14.11
C ALA A 261 2.59 0.17 -14.80
N VAL A 262 2.99 1.23 -14.09
CA VAL A 262 3.25 2.54 -14.69
C VAL A 262 4.53 2.42 -15.52
N GLU A 263 4.38 2.45 -16.84
CA GLU A 263 5.45 2.39 -17.81
C GLU A 263 5.02 2.93 -19.18
N ILE A 264 6.01 3.32 -19.98
CA ILE A 264 5.80 3.65 -21.39
C ILE A 264 5.68 2.32 -22.16
N ALA A 265 4.48 1.99 -22.59
CA ALA A 265 4.18 0.78 -23.37
C ALA A 265 2.79 0.88 -24.03
N GLU A 266 2.53 -0.01 -24.98
CA GLU A 266 1.18 -0.28 -25.51
C GLU A 266 0.23 -0.70 -24.37
N ASN A 267 -1.01 -0.21 -24.41
CA ASN A 267 -2.02 -0.35 -23.36
C ASN A 267 -1.61 0.23 -21.99
N ARG A 268 -0.57 1.07 -21.97
CA ARG A 268 -0.09 1.79 -20.79
C ARG A 268 0.02 3.28 -21.15
N ILE A 269 1.14 3.91 -20.83
CA ILE A 269 1.44 5.27 -21.29
C ILE A 269 1.92 5.19 -22.74
N GLU A 270 1.01 5.39 -23.70
CA GLU A 270 1.29 5.31 -25.13
C GLU A 270 1.93 6.59 -25.68
N ILE A 271 3.19 6.83 -25.29
CA ILE A 271 4.04 7.88 -25.84
C ILE A 271 5.24 7.29 -26.58
N ASP A 272 5.82 8.06 -27.50
CA ASP A 272 7.06 7.67 -28.17
C ASP A 272 8.26 7.92 -27.23
N PRO A 273 8.95 6.88 -26.72
CA PRO A 273 10.05 7.05 -25.76
C PRO A 273 11.27 7.77 -26.37
N GLU A 274 11.45 7.71 -27.70
CA GLU A 274 12.55 8.42 -28.38
C GLU A 274 12.26 9.91 -28.53
N ASN A 275 10.98 10.29 -28.57
CA ASN A 275 10.51 11.65 -28.83
C ASN A 275 9.71 12.26 -27.68
N SER A 276 9.76 11.66 -26.49
CA SER A 276 9.10 12.17 -25.28
C SER A 276 10.02 12.16 -24.07
N TRP A 277 9.62 12.93 -23.05
CA TRP A 277 10.14 12.93 -21.71
C TRP A 277 9.08 12.31 -20.79
N PHE A 278 9.53 11.49 -19.83
CA PHE A 278 8.69 10.95 -18.77
C PHE A 278 9.38 11.18 -17.45
N ILE A 279 8.69 11.83 -16.52
CA ILE A 279 9.25 12.27 -15.24
C ILE A 279 8.31 11.90 -14.10
N GLU A 280 8.88 11.83 -12.91
CA GLU A 280 8.19 11.52 -11.66
C GLU A 280 8.70 12.47 -10.57
N MET A 281 7.80 13.11 -9.81
CA MET A 281 8.20 13.79 -8.58
C MET A 281 8.69 12.75 -7.58
N GLU A 282 9.81 13.01 -6.89
CA GLU A 282 10.36 12.03 -5.94
C GLU A 282 11.08 12.69 -4.76
N LEU A 283 11.14 11.97 -3.65
CA LEU A 283 11.79 12.38 -2.42
C LEU A 283 13.31 12.52 -2.58
N ASP A 284 13.87 13.53 -1.94
CA ASP A 284 15.30 13.85 -1.94
C ASP A 284 16.19 12.67 -1.52
N PHE A 285 15.78 11.87 -0.55
CA PHE A 285 16.53 10.70 -0.06
C PHE A 285 16.32 9.43 -0.90
N ARG A 286 15.34 9.41 -1.82
CA ARG A 286 15.07 8.29 -2.74
C ARG A 286 15.73 8.47 -4.10
N ALA A 287 16.11 9.70 -4.46
CA ALA A 287 16.98 9.99 -5.59
C ALA A 287 18.35 9.30 -5.40
N ARG A 288 18.63 8.27 -6.21
CA ARG A 288 19.82 7.43 -6.10
C ARG A 288 20.97 8.03 -6.90
N GLU A 289 22.20 7.61 -6.58
CA GLU A 289 23.38 7.95 -7.39
C GLU A 289 23.29 7.41 -8.84
N ASP A 290 22.46 6.38 -9.11
CA ASP A 290 22.25 5.82 -10.45
C ASP A 290 20.96 6.30 -11.16
N THR A 291 20.16 7.16 -10.53
CA THR A 291 18.96 7.74 -11.17
C THR A 291 19.26 9.09 -11.79
N THR A 292 18.67 9.34 -12.96
CA THR A 292 18.78 10.65 -13.61
C THR A 292 17.81 11.63 -12.96
N GLN A 293 18.34 12.61 -12.23
CA GLN A 293 17.56 13.56 -11.45
C GLN A 293 17.63 14.98 -12.03
N ILE A 294 16.55 15.72 -11.88
CA ILE A 294 16.47 17.17 -12.08
C ILE A 294 15.93 17.80 -10.80
N ILE A 295 16.51 18.93 -10.42
CA ILE A 295 16.03 19.76 -9.31
C ILE A 295 15.77 21.14 -9.88
N THR A 296 14.55 21.64 -9.73
CA THR A 296 14.18 22.97 -10.22
C THR A 296 14.74 24.09 -9.33
N ASP A 297 14.68 25.33 -9.80
CA ASP A 297 15.16 26.53 -9.10
C ASP A 297 14.49 26.70 -7.72
N ARG A 298 13.26 26.21 -7.55
CA ARG A 298 12.52 26.24 -6.27
C ARG A 298 12.63 24.95 -5.45
N GLY A 299 13.44 24.00 -5.91
CA GLY A 299 13.78 22.78 -5.18
C GLY A 299 12.81 21.63 -5.39
N GLN A 300 11.92 21.66 -6.39
CA GLN A 300 11.13 20.48 -6.74
C GLN A 300 12.04 19.43 -7.38
N ILE A 301 11.91 18.19 -6.94
CA ILE A 301 12.76 17.08 -7.38
C ILE A 301 11.99 16.20 -8.34
N PHE A 302 12.62 15.86 -9.46
CA PHE A 302 12.11 14.95 -10.47
C PHE A 302 13.13 13.87 -10.80
N ILE A 303 12.67 12.64 -10.95
CA ILE A 303 13.39 11.56 -11.65
C ILE A 303 12.96 11.58 -13.11
N VAL A 304 13.92 11.42 -14.01
CA VAL A 304 13.67 11.26 -15.46
C VAL A 304 13.77 9.77 -15.81
N HIS A 305 12.67 9.21 -16.28
CA HIS A 305 12.56 7.83 -16.74
C HIS A 305 12.94 7.75 -18.22
N SER A 306 14.01 7.00 -18.51
CA SER A 306 14.51 6.81 -19.88
C SER A 306 15.25 5.47 -19.98
N GLU A 307 15.02 4.73 -21.08
CA GLU A 307 15.85 3.56 -21.43
C GLU A 307 17.20 3.99 -22.01
N ASP A 308 17.25 5.17 -22.63
CA ASP A 308 18.45 5.76 -23.21
C ASP A 308 19.26 6.55 -22.19
N VAL A 309 20.57 6.60 -22.42
CA VAL A 309 21.48 7.48 -21.68
C VAL A 309 21.24 8.92 -22.12
N LEU A 310 20.66 9.72 -21.22
CA LEU A 310 20.37 11.13 -21.48
C LEU A 310 21.65 11.98 -21.48
N THR A 311 21.75 12.90 -22.44
CA THR A 311 22.86 13.84 -22.52
C THR A 311 22.67 15.00 -21.54
N LYS A 312 23.75 15.74 -21.26
CA LYS A 312 23.65 16.99 -20.48
C LYS A 312 22.75 18.03 -21.14
N GLU A 313 22.63 18.00 -22.46
CA GLU A 313 21.77 18.91 -23.21
C GLU A 313 20.29 18.55 -23.00
N ASP A 314 19.94 17.26 -23.06
CA ASP A 314 18.58 16.78 -22.77
C ASP A 314 18.13 17.20 -21.36
N LEU A 315 18.98 16.96 -20.36
CA LEU A 315 18.69 17.35 -18.98
C LEU A 315 18.52 18.87 -18.83
N GLY A 316 19.37 19.65 -19.50
CA GLY A 316 19.24 21.11 -19.52
C GLY A 316 18.01 21.62 -20.29
N ILE A 317 17.43 20.84 -21.20
CA ILE A 317 16.14 21.17 -21.83
C ILE A 317 15.00 20.90 -20.85
N ILE A 318 14.97 19.71 -20.23
CA ILE A 318 13.92 19.35 -19.28
C ILE A 318 13.93 20.30 -18.08
N GLU A 319 15.09 20.55 -17.48
CA GLU A 319 15.25 21.50 -16.38
C GLU A 319 14.75 22.90 -16.75
N ARG A 320 15.09 23.41 -17.94
CA ARG A 320 14.60 24.72 -18.40
C ARG A 320 13.08 24.75 -18.54
N ARG A 321 12.47 23.70 -19.08
CA ARG A 321 11.01 23.61 -19.26
C ARG A 321 10.29 23.53 -17.91
N LEU A 322 10.77 22.71 -16.98
CA LEU A 322 10.19 22.61 -15.63
C LEU A 322 10.33 23.92 -14.85
N ASN A 323 11.47 24.59 -14.99
CA ASN A 323 11.68 25.92 -14.42
C ASN A 323 10.79 26.99 -15.08
N ASP A 324 10.40 26.82 -16.34
CA ASP A 324 9.45 27.69 -17.04
C ASP A 324 8.03 27.52 -16.47
N VAL A 325 7.61 26.26 -16.26
CA VAL A 325 6.36 25.93 -15.56
C VAL A 325 6.35 26.55 -14.16
N GLU A 326 7.41 26.35 -13.37
CA GLU A 326 7.49 26.98 -12.05
C GLU A 326 7.45 28.51 -12.14
N SER A 327 8.15 29.11 -13.09
CA SER A 327 8.10 30.57 -13.23
C SER A 327 6.68 31.09 -13.46
N ALA A 328 5.86 30.39 -14.26
CA ALA A 328 4.44 30.73 -14.46
C ALA A 328 3.60 30.42 -13.21
N LEU A 329 3.78 29.24 -12.58
CA LEU A 329 3.03 28.83 -11.39
C LEU A 329 3.13 29.82 -10.22
N PHE A 330 4.26 30.50 -10.07
CA PHE A 330 4.50 31.47 -8.99
C PHE A 330 4.35 32.93 -9.40
N ALA A 331 4.08 33.22 -10.67
CA ALA A 331 3.76 34.56 -11.13
C ALA A 331 2.31 34.92 -10.74
N GLU A 332 2.07 36.18 -10.38
CA GLU A 332 0.73 36.65 -9.99
C GLU A 332 -0.26 36.63 -11.17
N ASP A 333 0.24 36.80 -12.39
CA ASP A 333 -0.53 36.79 -13.63
C ASP A 333 -0.45 35.46 -14.40
N GLY A 334 0.21 34.44 -13.84
CA GLY A 334 0.40 33.14 -14.48
C GLY A 334 1.36 33.16 -15.69
N ILE A 335 2.10 34.26 -15.90
CA ILE A 335 3.00 34.40 -17.04
C ILE A 335 4.45 34.13 -16.59
N SER A 336 5.13 33.21 -17.26
CA SER A 336 6.53 32.93 -16.98
C SER A 336 7.43 34.13 -17.29
N GLU A 337 8.28 34.51 -16.34
CA GLU A 337 9.34 35.50 -16.53
C GLU A 337 10.47 34.98 -17.43
N LYS A 338 10.55 33.65 -17.65
CA LYS A 338 11.60 33.01 -18.46
C LYS A 338 11.26 33.01 -19.94
N SER A 339 10.05 32.60 -20.32
CA SER A 339 9.63 32.51 -21.72
C SER A 339 8.59 33.55 -22.15
N GLY A 340 7.88 34.16 -21.20
CA GLY A 340 6.73 35.03 -21.48
C GLY A 340 5.45 34.26 -21.84
N LYS A 341 5.46 32.93 -21.70
CA LYS A 341 4.28 32.06 -21.92
C LYS A 341 3.38 32.04 -20.69
N ALA A 342 2.07 31.97 -20.93
CA ALA A 342 1.09 31.70 -19.89
C ALA A 342 1.15 30.22 -19.44
N LEU A 343 0.61 29.91 -18.26
CA LEU A 343 0.65 28.57 -17.68
C LEU A 343 0.02 27.50 -18.60
N GLU A 344 -1.10 27.82 -19.25
CA GLU A 344 -1.80 26.95 -20.21
C GLU A 344 -1.02 26.69 -21.52
N GLU A 345 0.05 27.44 -21.77
CA GLU A 345 0.96 27.21 -22.89
C GLU A 345 2.17 26.33 -22.50
N LEU A 346 2.25 25.91 -21.22
CA LEU A 346 3.36 25.14 -20.66
C LEU A 346 2.90 23.77 -20.13
N ILE A 347 1.70 23.71 -19.56
CA ILE A 347 1.07 22.49 -19.05
C ILE A 347 -0.33 22.34 -19.63
N ASP A 348 -0.78 21.10 -19.75
CA ASP A 348 -2.17 20.79 -20.04
C ASP A 348 -2.99 20.89 -18.74
N LEU A 349 -3.75 21.99 -18.59
CA LEU A 349 -4.48 22.28 -17.35
C LEU A 349 -5.52 21.21 -16.99
N GLU A 350 -6.09 20.53 -17.98
CA GLU A 350 -7.11 19.49 -17.78
C GLU A 350 -6.50 18.25 -17.09
N SER A 351 -5.42 17.69 -17.63
CA SER A 351 -4.75 16.53 -17.03
C SER A 351 -4.19 16.83 -15.64
N PHE A 352 -3.64 18.03 -15.42
CA PHE A 352 -3.20 18.44 -14.09
C PHE A 352 -4.37 18.67 -13.11
N ALA A 353 -5.53 19.14 -13.58
CA ALA A 353 -6.72 19.28 -12.75
C ALA A 353 -7.30 17.91 -12.35
N GLU A 354 -7.26 16.93 -13.25
CA GLU A 354 -7.64 15.54 -12.99
C GLU A 354 -6.73 14.90 -11.94
N ALA A 355 -5.41 14.97 -12.12
CA ALA A 355 -4.45 14.48 -11.13
C ALA A 355 -4.61 15.18 -9.77
N TRP A 356 -4.79 16.51 -9.77
CA TRP A 356 -5.03 17.29 -8.55
C TRP A 356 -6.30 16.84 -7.81
N LEU A 357 -7.37 16.53 -8.54
CA LEU A 357 -8.62 16.03 -7.94
C LEU A 357 -8.47 14.64 -7.33
N ILE A 358 -7.73 13.74 -7.98
CA ILE A 358 -7.46 12.39 -7.46
C ILE A 358 -6.75 12.51 -6.10
N GLU A 359 -5.74 13.37 -6.02
CA GLU A 359 -4.97 13.60 -4.81
C GLU A 359 -5.78 14.30 -3.70
N GLU A 360 -6.59 15.28 -4.08
CA GLU A 360 -7.47 15.99 -3.14
C GLU A 360 -8.53 15.04 -2.55
N LEU A 361 -9.16 14.21 -3.38
CA LEU A 361 -10.23 13.29 -2.99
C LEU A 361 -9.72 12.10 -2.16
N SER A 362 -8.44 11.74 -2.29
CA SER A 362 -7.81 10.68 -1.52
C SER A 362 -7.35 11.15 -0.14
N GLY A 363 -6.97 12.43 -0.01
CA GLY A 363 -6.27 12.92 1.18
C GLY A 363 -4.89 12.28 1.30
N ASP A 364 -4.17 12.15 0.18
CA ASP A 364 -2.83 11.59 0.18
C ASP A 364 -1.84 12.51 0.92
N HIS A 365 -1.03 11.92 1.80
CA HIS A 365 -0.02 12.65 2.53
C HIS A 365 1.30 12.84 1.76
N ASP A 366 1.51 12.04 0.72
CA ASP A 366 2.67 12.10 -0.17
C ASP A 366 2.41 12.96 -1.43
N ILE A 367 1.27 13.65 -1.45
CA ILE A 367 0.88 14.61 -2.46
C ILE A 367 1.94 15.68 -2.71
N GLY A 368 2.23 15.91 -3.99
CA GLY A 368 3.14 16.95 -4.47
C GLY A 368 4.62 16.68 -4.17
N ILE A 369 4.96 15.51 -3.62
CA ILE A 369 6.34 15.18 -3.20
C ILE A 369 6.87 13.85 -3.74
N THR A 370 6.02 12.85 -4.03
CA THR A 370 6.44 11.59 -4.65
C THR A 370 5.31 10.96 -5.46
N SER A 371 5.60 9.92 -6.26
CA SER A 371 4.62 9.10 -7.01
C SER A 371 3.71 9.85 -8.00
N GLN A 372 4.05 11.10 -8.36
CA GLN A 372 3.31 11.91 -9.33
C GLN A 372 4.06 12.00 -10.65
N PHE A 373 3.42 11.50 -11.70
CA PHE A 373 4.02 11.36 -13.01
C PHE A 373 3.62 12.49 -13.96
N ALA A 374 4.51 12.81 -14.89
CA ALA A 374 4.21 13.69 -16.01
C ALA A 374 5.00 13.30 -17.25
N TYR A 375 4.46 13.60 -18.42
CA TYR A 375 5.14 13.39 -19.70
C TYR A 375 4.96 14.57 -20.64
N ALA A 376 5.91 14.72 -21.57
CA ALA A 376 5.83 15.74 -22.62
C ALA A 376 6.56 15.26 -23.88
N SER A 377 6.12 15.71 -25.05
CA SER A 377 6.92 15.55 -26.27
C SER A 377 8.25 16.32 -26.16
N ARG A 378 9.25 15.93 -26.95
CA ARG A 378 10.53 16.66 -27.08
C ARG A 378 10.43 17.92 -27.93
N GLU A 379 9.28 18.16 -28.56
CA GLU A 379 9.00 19.39 -29.31
C GLU A 379 9.03 20.63 -28.38
N GLU A 380 9.63 21.73 -28.87
CA GLU A 380 9.97 22.94 -28.10
C GLU A 380 8.76 23.61 -27.41
N ASP A 381 7.57 23.50 -28.02
CA ASP A 381 6.32 24.12 -27.54
C ASP A 381 5.28 23.10 -27.06
N SER A 382 5.69 21.86 -26.78
CA SER A 382 4.76 20.87 -26.25
C SER A 382 4.38 21.14 -24.79
N LEU A 383 3.17 20.72 -24.42
CA LEU A 383 2.68 20.77 -23.05
C LEU A 383 3.23 19.59 -22.24
N TRP A 384 3.39 19.80 -20.93
CA TRP A 384 3.43 18.70 -19.97
C TRP A 384 2.01 18.23 -19.66
N TYR A 385 1.83 16.92 -19.64
CA TYR A 385 0.60 16.24 -19.21
C TYR A 385 0.87 15.53 -17.90
N SER A 386 -0.09 15.53 -16.99
CA SER A 386 0.01 14.79 -15.72
C SER A 386 -0.54 13.38 -15.85
N GLY A 387 -0.08 12.49 -14.97
CA GLY A 387 -0.57 11.13 -14.84
C GLY A 387 0.43 10.08 -15.33
N PRO A 388 0.12 8.80 -15.07
CA PRO A 388 -1.08 8.33 -14.36
C PRO A 388 -0.98 8.47 -12.82
N ALA A 389 -2.09 8.25 -12.13
CA ALA A 389 -2.17 8.19 -10.68
C ALA A 389 -1.53 6.91 -10.10
N TRP A 390 -0.84 7.03 -8.96
CA TRP A 390 -0.07 5.93 -8.38
C TRP A 390 0.18 6.05 -6.86
N ASP A 391 0.29 4.90 -6.17
CA ASP A 391 0.73 4.75 -4.75
C ASP A 391 -0.19 5.33 -3.66
N PHE A 392 -1.40 4.77 -3.52
CA PHE A 392 -2.44 5.28 -2.61
C PHE A 392 -2.66 4.40 -1.36
N ASP A 393 -1.59 3.94 -0.68
CA ASP A 393 -1.73 3.21 0.60
C ASP A 393 -1.80 4.15 1.82
N GLY A 394 -1.15 5.31 1.72
CA GLY A 394 -1.07 6.34 2.77
C GLY A 394 -2.15 7.42 2.68
N ILE A 395 -3.42 7.04 2.60
CA ILE A 395 -4.55 7.96 2.36
C ILE A 395 -5.72 7.75 3.33
N MET A 396 -6.76 8.60 3.26
CA MET A 396 -8.06 8.40 3.93
C MET A 396 -7.92 7.98 5.41
N GLY A 397 -7.25 8.83 6.19
CA GLY A 397 -7.01 8.64 7.63
C GLY A 397 -5.85 7.71 8.01
N ASN A 398 -5.32 6.89 7.08
CA ASN A 398 -4.13 6.07 7.32
C ASN A 398 -2.86 6.84 6.93
N VAL A 399 -2.62 7.96 7.60
CA VAL A 399 -1.56 8.91 7.27
C VAL A 399 -0.65 9.17 8.45
N ASN A 400 0.65 9.35 8.20
CA ASN A 400 1.64 9.72 9.21
C ASN A 400 1.68 11.24 9.49
N THR A 401 1.11 12.04 8.59
CA THR A 401 1.10 13.50 8.65
C THR A 401 -0.33 13.95 8.96
N PRO A 402 -0.61 14.44 10.19
CA PRO A 402 -1.98 14.60 10.70
C PRO A 402 -2.92 15.44 9.83
N MET A 403 -2.43 16.46 9.13
CA MET A 403 -3.28 17.35 8.32
C MET A 403 -4.05 16.62 7.21
N TYR A 404 -3.47 15.53 6.68
CA TYR A 404 -4.08 14.73 5.62
C TYR A 404 -5.16 13.78 6.13
N GLY A 405 -5.26 13.66 7.46
CA GLY A 405 -6.35 12.96 8.13
C GLY A 405 -7.61 13.81 8.29
N VAL A 406 -7.58 15.10 7.91
CA VAL A 406 -8.72 16.03 8.03
C VAL A 406 -9.50 16.04 6.71
N PRO A 407 -10.69 15.41 6.63
CA PRO A 407 -11.43 15.30 5.37
C PRO A 407 -11.91 16.66 4.86
N GLU A 408 -12.27 17.58 5.75
CA GLU A 408 -12.76 18.91 5.39
C GLU A 408 -11.65 19.92 5.05
N ALA A 409 -10.41 19.46 4.85
CA ALA A 409 -9.33 20.31 4.34
C ALA A 409 -9.22 20.18 2.82
N LEU A 410 -8.85 21.28 2.14
CA LEU A 410 -8.25 21.20 0.80
C LEU A 410 -6.76 20.84 0.93
N THR A 411 -6.44 19.54 0.98
CA THR A 411 -5.07 19.08 1.27
C THR A 411 -4.09 19.44 0.15
N SER A 412 -4.56 19.51 -1.09
CA SER A 412 -3.75 19.86 -2.26
C SER A 412 -3.33 21.32 -2.31
N ILE A 413 -3.91 22.19 -1.47
CA ILE A 413 -3.51 23.60 -1.37
C ILE A 413 -2.46 23.86 -0.29
N ILE A 414 -2.18 22.87 0.57
CA ILE A 414 -1.28 23.03 1.70
C ILE A 414 0.16 22.87 1.19
N TRP A 415 0.83 24.00 1.01
CA TRP A 415 2.23 24.02 0.58
C TRP A 415 3.16 23.32 1.56
N MET A 416 3.03 23.66 2.86
CA MET A 416 3.92 23.18 3.92
C MET A 416 3.46 21.80 4.40
N SER A 417 3.61 20.80 3.56
CA SER A 417 3.24 19.42 3.88
C SER A 417 4.22 18.74 4.85
N ARG A 418 5.46 19.24 4.95
CA ARG A 418 6.52 18.77 5.86
C ARG A 418 7.12 19.96 6.64
N PRO A 419 7.96 19.74 7.68
CA PRO A 419 8.63 20.83 8.40
C PRO A 419 9.38 21.81 7.48
N GLU A 420 9.51 23.07 7.89
CA GLU A 420 9.99 24.18 7.05
C GLU A 420 11.37 23.93 6.40
N ASP A 421 12.24 23.17 7.06
CA ASP A 421 13.58 22.81 6.59
C ASP A 421 13.61 21.56 5.69
N ASN A 422 12.46 20.95 5.42
CA ASN A 422 12.35 19.77 4.56
C ASN A 422 12.22 20.17 3.08
N ASN A 423 13.01 19.54 2.22
CA ASN A 423 12.97 19.78 0.78
C ASN A 423 11.71 19.22 0.11
N ASN A 424 11.06 18.22 0.70
CA ASN A 424 9.88 17.58 0.15
C ASN A 424 8.65 18.37 0.58
N GLN A 425 8.14 19.23 -0.30
CA GLN A 425 6.97 20.09 -0.04
C GLN A 425 6.01 20.02 -1.22
N ASN A 426 4.72 20.15 -0.95
CA ASN A 426 3.67 20.18 -1.98
C ASN A 426 3.69 21.54 -2.72
N ARG A 427 4.68 21.74 -3.59
CA ARG A 427 4.92 23.04 -4.23
C ARG A 427 3.96 23.30 -5.38
N TRP A 428 3.94 22.36 -6.32
CA TRP A 428 3.29 22.55 -7.61
C TRP A 428 1.77 22.58 -7.46
N LEU A 429 1.16 21.58 -6.81
CA LEU A 429 -0.30 21.51 -6.70
C LEU A 429 -0.87 22.66 -5.85
N ALA A 430 -0.17 23.07 -4.79
CA ALA A 430 -0.56 24.24 -4.01
C ALA A 430 -0.44 25.56 -4.80
N ALA A 431 0.55 25.67 -5.69
CA ALA A 431 0.69 26.83 -6.55
C ALA A 431 -0.37 26.85 -7.67
N MET A 432 -0.71 25.70 -8.26
CA MET A 432 -1.75 25.57 -9.30
C MET A 432 -3.08 26.14 -8.83
N TRP A 433 -3.49 25.85 -7.59
CA TRP A 433 -4.75 26.36 -7.03
C TRP A 433 -4.83 27.89 -6.96
N LYS A 434 -3.71 28.61 -7.01
CA LYS A 434 -3.71 30.09 -7.01
C LYS A 434 -4.24 30.67 -8.33
N HIS A 435 -4.17 29.90 -9.41
CA HIS A 435 -4.60 30.31 -10.75
C HIS A 435 -6.13 30.15 -10.91
N PRO A 436 -6.87 31.23 -11.22
CA PRO A 436 -8.32 31.18 -11.36
C PRO A 436 -8.82 30.19 -12.42
N GLU A 437 -8.17 30.12 -13.57
CA GLU A 437 -8.48 29.22 -14.67
C GLU A 437 -8.32 27.76 -14.27
N PHE A 438 -7.27 27.43 -13.52
CA PHE A 438 -7.07 26.08 -13.01
C PHE A 438 -8.17 25.68 -12.03
N ARG A 439 -8.53 26.57 -11.09
CA ARG A 439 -9.64 26.33 -10.14
C ARG A 439 -10.97 26.11 -10.85
N GLU A 440 -11.23 26.87 -11.92
CA GLU A 440 -12.46 26.70 -12.70
C GLU A 440 -12.52 25.30 -13.32
N ILE A 441 -11.42 24.82 -13.92
CA ILE A 441 -11.34 23.47 -14.50
C ILE A 441 -11.52 22.40 -13.42
N VAL A 442 -10.82 22.51 -12.29
CA VAL A 442 -10.95 21.56 -11.16
C VAL A 442 -12.41 21.47 -10.69
N ILE A 443 -13.06 22.61 -10.44
CA ILE A 443 -14.45 22.64 -9.98
C ILE A 443 -15.39 22.04 -11.05
N GLN A 444 -15.16 22.34 -12.33
CA GLN A 444 -15.94 21.78 -13.43
C GLN A 444 -15.79 20.26 -13.52
N LYS A 445 -14.57 19.72 -13.47
CA LYS A 445 -14.29 18.27 -13.49
C LYS A 445 -14.86 17.55 -12.28
N TYR A 446 -14.77 18.15 -11.10
CA TYR A 446 -15.44 17.66 -9.91
C TYR A 446 -16.95 17.50 -10.15
N CYS A 447 -17.61 18.58 -10.55
CA CYS A 447 -19.07 18.61 -10.72
C CYS A 447 -19.57 17.70 -11.84
N SER A 448 -18.79 17.53 -12.91
CA SER A 448 -19.23 16.85 -14.13
C SER A 448 -18.88 15.37 -14.18
N VAL A 449 -17.79 14.94 -13.52
CA VAL A 449 -17.27 13.57 -13.61
C VAL A 449 -16.99 12.99 -12.23
N PHE A 450 -15.97 13.52 -11.53
CA PHE A 450 -15.40 12.89 -10.34
C PHE A 450 -16.42 12.69 -9.22
N ARG A 451 -17.31 13.65 -8.99
CA ARG A 451 -18.29 13.56 -7.91
C ARG A 451 -19.20 12.33 -8.04
N GLU A 452 -19.71 12.04 -9.23
CA GLU A 452 -20.63 10.92 -9.41
C GLU A 452 -19.90 9.57 -9.31
N ASN A 453 -18.66 9.49 -9.82
CA ASN A 453 -17.82 8.29 -9.68
C ASN A 453 -17.41 8.06 -8.22
N TYR A 454 -16.98 9.10 -7.51
CA TYR A 454 -16.66 9.03 -6.08
C TYR A 454 -17.85 8.59 -5.23
N LYS A 455 -19.05 9.09 -5.56
CA LYS A 455 -20.29 8.67 -4.92
C LYS A 455 -20.64 7.23 -5.24
N LYS A 456 -20.44 6.77 -6.48
CA LYS A 456 -20.64 5.37 -6.87
C LYS A 456 -19.73 4.42 -6.06
N GLU A 457 -18.47 4.80 -5.85
CA GLU A 457 -17.55 4.04 -4.99
C GLU A 457 -18.08 3.92 -3.56
N LEU A 458 -18.54 5.03 -2.98
CA LEU A 458 -19.18 5.06 -1.65
C LEU A 458 -20.47 4.23 -1.57
N ASP A 459 -21.35 4.35 -2.58
CA ASP A 459 -22.68 3.75 -2.58
C ASP A 459 -22.64 2.23 -2.82
N SER A 460 -21.69 1.73 -3.62
CA SER A 460 -21.60 0.30 -3.98
C SER A 460 -20.19 -0.27 -4.13
N GLY A 461 -19.21 0.48 -4.66
CA GLY A 461 -17.88 -0.05 -5.00
C GLY A 461 -17.16 -0.67 -3.79
N ILE A 462 -17.11 0.05 -2.66
CA ILE A 462 -16.50 -0.46 -1.42
C ILE A 462 -17.14 -1.77 -0.96
N GLU A 463 -18.46 -1.90 -1.06
CA GLU A 463 -19.15 -3.12 -0.64
C GLU A 463 -18.92 -4.28 -1.63
N GLU A 464 -18.76 -3.98 -2.92
CA GLU A 464 -18.36 -4.96 -3.93
C GLU A 464 -16.98 -5.54 -3.61
N ASP A 465 -15.99 -4.69 -3.32
CA ASP A 465 -14.65 -5.11 -2.93
C ASP A 465 -14.68 -5.96 -1.65
N ILE A 466 -15.36 -5.48 -0.59
CA ILE A 466 -15.45 -6.20 0.70
C ILE A 466 -16.04 -7.59 0.53
N ARG A 467 -17.10 -7.75 -0.28
CA ARG A 467 -17.70 -9.07 -0.54
C ARG A 467 -16.70 -10.05 -1.13
N VAL A 468 -15.80 -9.56 -1.97
CA VAL A 468 -14.79 -10.40 -2.61
C VAL A 468 -13.64 -10.72 -1.65
N ILE A 469 -13.17 -9.75 -0.86
CA ILE A 469 -11.93 -9.91 -0.09
C ILE A 469 -12.11 -10.39 1.35
N ARG A 470 -13.29 -10.27 1.98
CA ARG A 470 -13.50 -10.49 3.43
C ARG A 470 -12.91 -11.78 3.97
N ARG A 471 -13.08 -12.89 3.26
CA ARG A 471 -12.50 -14.16 3.71
C ARG A 471 -10.98 -14.13 3.66
N SER A 472 -10.40 -13.63 2.57
CA SER A 472 -8.95 -13.61 2.39
C SER A 472 -8.25 -12.54 3.24
N THR A 473 -8.91 -11.45 3.63
CA THR A 473 -8.35 -10.51 4.62
C THR A 473 -8.17 -11.17 5.97
N LEU A 474 -9.11 -12.00 6.43
CA LEU A 474 -8.95 -12.78 7.65
C LEU A 474 -7.79 -13.77 7.56
N LEU A 475 -7.65 -14.48 6.45
CA LEU A 475 -6.52 -15.41 6.24
C LEU A 475 -5.18 -14.69 6.17
N ASP A 476 -5.14 -13.52 5.53
CA ASP A 476 -3.96 -12.66 5.43
C ASP A 476 -3.55 -12.11 6.79
N THR A 477 -4.50 -11.57 7.54
CA THR A 477 -4.25 -11.05 8.90
C THR A 477 -3.76 -12.14 9.83
N LEU A 478 -4.34 -13.36 9.77
CA LEU A 478 -3.80 -14.53 10.46
C LEU A 478 -2.37 -14.85 10.01
N ARG A 479 -2.09 -14.92 8.71
CA ARG A 479 -0.75 -15.27 8.22
C ARG A 479 0.34 -14.32 8.71
N TRP A 480 0.00 -13.04 8.94
CA TRP A 480 0.94 -11.97 9.24
C TRP A 480 0.71 -11.32 10.61
N HIS A 481 -0.03 -11.96 11.52
CA HIS A 481 -0.49 -11.30 12.74
C HIS A 481 0.63 -10.87 13.68
N THR A 482 1.75 -11.60 13.68
CA THR A 482 2.91 -11.35 14.53
C THR A 482 3.69 -10.10 14.11
N GLU A 483 3.64 -9.74 12.83
CA GLU A 483 4.42 -8.67 12.22
C GLU A 483 3.57 -7.45 11.85
N ARG A 484 2.30 -7.67 11.47
CA ARG A 484 1.43 -6.66 10.87
C ARG A 484 1.17 -5.44 11.74
N LYS A 485 1.15 -5.61 13.06
CA LYS A 485 0.84 -4.52 14.01
C LYS A 485 1.81 -3.34 13.89
N ASP A 486 3.07 -3.61 13.56
CA ASP A 486 4.12 -2.59 13.42
C ASP A 486 4.13 -1.92 12.03
N TRP A 487 3.29 -2.39 11.10
CA TRP A 487 3.24 -1.86 9.73
C TRP A 487 2.24 -0.73 9.55
N TRP A 488 1.23 -0.61 10.42
CA TRP A 488 0.18 0.41 10.29
C TRP A 488 0.68 1.81 10.63
N PHE A 489 0.32 2.79 9.80
CA PHE A 489 0.60 4.20 10.09
C PHE A 489 -0.31 4.71 11.21
N THR A 490 -1.61 4.44 11.09
CA THR A 490 -2.63 4.84 12.06
C THR A 490 -3.53 3.66 12.38
N VAL A 491 -3.86 3.47 13.65
CA VAL A 491 -4.77 2.42 14.12
C VAL A 491 -6.12 3.08 14.47
N PRO A 492 -7.25 2.58 13.95
CA PRO A 492 -8.58 3.04 14.34
C PRO A 492 -8.74 3.08 15.87
N GLU A 493 -9.50 4.04 16.38
CA GLU A 493 -9.68 4.24 17.82
C GLU A 493 -10.22 2.98 18.49
N GLU A 494 -11.16 2.30 17.84
CA GLU A 494 -11.77 1.04 18.27
C GLU A 494 -10.77 -0.11 18.40
N LEU A 495 -9.65 -0.04 17.68
CA LEU A 495 -8.59 -1.04 17.67
C LEU A 495 -7.39 -0.63 18.54
N GLN A 496 -7.40 0.53 19.22
CA GLN A 496 -6.27 0.95 20.05
C GLN A 496 -5.96 -0.05 21.18
N ASP A 497 -6.99 -0.63 21.81
CA ASP A 497 -6.84 -1.68 22.83
C ASP A 497 -6.22 -2.98 22.28
N ILE A 498 -6.26 -3.20 20.96
CA ILE A 498 -5.66 -4.35 20.29
C ILE A 498 -4.13 -4.17 20.16
N LYS A 499 -3.66 -2.92 20.14
CA LYS A 499 -2.23 -2.57 20.10
C LYS A 499 -1.48 -3.08 21.33
N ASP A 500 -2.15 -3.12 22.49
CA ASP A 500 -1.54 -3.48 23.77
C ASP A 500 -1.72 -4.96 24.16
N LYS A 501 -2.59 -5.71 23.47
CA LYS A 501 -2.81 -7.13 23.73
C LYS A 501 -1.78 -7.99 22.97
N LYS A 502 -0.66 -8.27 23.64
CA LYS A 502 0.35 -9.27 23.22
C LYS A 502 -0.11 -10.72 23.39
N ASP A 503 -1.19 -10.96 24.12
CA ASP A 503 -1.59 -12.32 24.52
C ASP A 503 -2.98 -12.63 23.98
N ARG A 504 -3.04 -13.28 22.82
CA ARG A 504 -4.21 -14.02 22.31
C ARG A 504 -3.93 -15.51 22.14
N GLN A 505 -2.98 -16.05 22.89
CA GLN A 505 -2.63 -17.47 22.85
C GLN A 505 -3.86 -18.34 23.15
N GLY A 506 -4.30 -19.11 22.15
CA GLY A 506 -5.38 -20.09 22.30
C GLY A 506 -6.79 -19.54 22.12
N GLU A 507 -6.93 -18.30 21.62
CA GLU A 507 -8.21 -17.78 21.13
C GLU A 507 -8.45 -18.20 19.66
N ASP A 508 -9.70 -18.15 19.23
CA ASP A 508 -10.06 -18.35 17.84
C ASP A 508 -9.36 -17.32 16.92
N TYR A 509 -8.81 -17.74 15.78
CA TYR A 509 -8.07 -16.87 14.87
C TYR A 509 -8.94 -15.75 14.28
N HIS A 510 -10.27 -15.86 14.38
CA HIS A 510 -11.22 -14.78 14.14
C HIS A 510 -10.96 -13.51 14.95
N CYS A 511 -10.18 -13.57 16.03
CA CYS A 511 -9.76 -12.37 16.75
C CYS A 511 -8.98 -11.36 15.89
N PHE A 512 -8.33 -11.81 14.80
CA PHE A 512 -7.60 -10.96 13.86
C PHE A 512 -8.49 -10.27 12.82
N ASP A 513 -9.80 -10.55 12.81
CA ASP A 513 -10.74 -9.87 11.92
C ASP A 513 -10.92 -8.41 12.37
N THR A 514 -10.32 -7.49 11.61
CA THR A 514 -10.39 -6.04 11.86
C THR A 514 -10.80 -5.26 10.61
N LEU A 515 -11.32 -5.94 9.58
CA LEU A 515 -11.60 -5.33 8.28
C LEU A 515 -12.64 -4.22 8.41
N ASP A 516 -13.71 -4.46 9.15
CA ASP A 516 -14.86 -3.54 9.24
C ASP A 516 -14.49 -2.21 9.89
N GLU A 517 -13.65 -2.22 10.94
CA GLU A 517 -13.18 -0.99 11.59
C GLU A 517 -12.27 -0.17 10.65
N HIS A 518 -11.37 -0.83 9.91
CA HIS A 518 -10.52 -0.11 8.96
C HIS A 518 -11.29 0.43 7.75
N VAL A 519 -12.29 -0.31 7.26
CA VAL A 519 -13.20 0.14 6.20
C VAL A 519 -14.06 1.32 6.67
N ALA A 520 -14.49 1.31 7.93
CA ALA A 520 -15.27 2.42 8.48
C ALA A 520 -14.50 3.73 8.42
N VAL A 521 -13.19 3.72 8.72
CA VAL A 521 -12.32 4.90 8.56
C VAL A 521 -12.32 5.43 7.12
N VAL A 522 -12.19 4.53 6.13
CA VAL A 522 -12.23 4.89 4.70
C VAL A 522 -13.58 5.51 4.33
N ARG A 523 -14.69 4.85 4.68
CA ARG A 523 -16.05 5.32 4.39
C ARG A 523 -16.35 6.67 5.04
N ASN A 524 -15.94 6.87 6.29
CA ASN A 524 -16.14 8.13 7.02
C ASN A 524 -15.36 9.26 6.34
N PHE A 525 -14.06 9.07 6.08
CA PHE A 525 -13.24 10.05 5.37
C PHE A 525 -13.87 10.44 4.04
N MET A 526 -14.23 9.46 3.22
CA MET A 526 -14.81 9.73 1.90
C MET A 526 -16.16 10.45 2.00
N SER A 527 -17.03 10.05 2.93
CA SER A 527 -18.34 10.67 3.11
C SER A 527 -18.21 12.13 3.56
N GLU A 528 -17.31 12.41 4.49
CA GLU A 528 -17.03 13.76 4.99
C GLU A 528 -16.40 14.63 3.91
N LYS A 529 -15.44 14.07 3.15
CA LYS A 529 -14.82 14.75 2.00
C LYS A 529 -15.83 15.13 0.94
N LEU A 530 -16.70 14.20 0.54
CA LEU A 530 -17.77 14.46 -0.43
C LEU A 530 -18.72 15.56 0.06
N ALA A 531 -19.15 15.49 1.32
CA ALA A 531 -20.03 16.49 1.91
C ALA A 531 -19.38 17.87 2.01
N PHE A 532 -18.08 17.93 2.32
CA PHE A 532 -17.30 19.17 2.34
C PHE A 532 -17.20 19.80 0.95
N LEU A 533 -16.76 19.03 -0.04
CA LEU A 533 -16.58 19.52 -1.41
C LEU A 533 -17.91 19.91 -2.07
N ASP A 534 -19.01 19.20 -1.77
CA ASP A 534 -20.36 19.59 -2.19
C ASP A 534 -20.75 20.97 -1.65
N LYS A 535 -20.52 21.21 -0.34
CA LYS A 535 -20.79 22.52 0.27
C LYS A 535 -19.91 23.60 -0.34
N LEU A 536 -18.64 23.30 -0.58
CA LEU A 536 -17.67 24.28 -1.07
C LEU A 536 -17.88 24.64 -2.53
N TRP A 537 -18.04 23.65 -3.41
CA TRP A 537 -18.01 23.86 -4.86
C TRP A 537 -19.39 23.89 -5.53
N ILE A 538 -20.39 23.18 -4.98
CA ILE A 538 -21.75 23.14 -5.55
C ILE A 538 -22.65 24.15 -4.86
N GLU A 539 -22.72 24.08 -3.54
CA GLU A 539 -23.54 25.00 -2.75
C GLU A 539 -22.88 26.38 -2.60
N GLN A 540 -21.58 26.48 -2.89
CA GLN A 540 -20.78 27.71 -2.80
C GLN A 540 -20.90 28.38 -1.43
N ARG A 541 -20.86 27.56 -0.37
CA ARG A 541 -20.83 28.05 1.01
C ARG A 541 -19.49 28.74 1.28
N ASP A 542 -19.54 29.70 2.19
CA ASP A 542 -18.38 30.48 2.60
C ASP A 542 -17.69 29.80 3.78
N PHE A 543 -16.37 29.60 3.68
CA PHE A 543 -15.57 28.92 4.68
C PHE A 543 -14.47 29.85 5.19
N CYS A 544 -14.12 29.68 6.46
CA CYS A 544 -12.92 30.22 7.09
C CYS A 544 -11.92 29.08 7.26
N VAL A 545 -10.63 29.39 7.08
CA VAL A 545 -9.55 28.45 7.39
C VAL A 545 -9.02 28.71 8.80
N VAL A 546 -9.10 27.70 9.65
CA VAL A 546 -8.47 27.70 10.98
C VAL A 546 -7.20 26.87 10.92
N GLU A 547 -6.05 27.53 11.01
CA GLU A 547 -4.75 26.88 11.13
C GLU A 547 -4.49 26.55 12.60
N VAL A 548 -4.45 25.27 12.94
CA VAL A 548 -4.28 24.77 14.32
C VAL A 548 -2.87 24.24 14.49
N ARG A 549 -2.02 25.03 15.16
CA ARG A 549 -0.62 24.70 15.41
C ARG A 549 -0.46 23.89 16.68
N ASN A 550 0.26 22.78 16.56
CA ASN A 550 0.52 21.83 17.66
C ASN A 550 2.03 21.70 17.93
N PRO A 551 2.69 22.72 18.51
CA PRO A 551 4.14 22.71 18.76
C PRO A 551 4.56 21.83 19.95
N ALA A 552 3.73 20.87 20.37
CA ALA A 552 3.98 20.06 21.54
C ALA A 552 5.29 19.24 21.40
N PRO A 553 6.27 19.37 22.33
CA PRO A 553 7.58 18.72 22.18
C PRO A 553 7.58 17.19 22.18
N PHE A 554 6.48 16.57 22.59
CA PHE A 554 6.32 15.11 22.66
C PHE A 554 5.63 14.52 21.42
N LEU A 555 5.13 15.36 20.51
CA LEU A 555 4.66 14.92 19.19
C LEU A 555 5.86 14.74 18.26
N ASP A 556 5.69 13.91 17.21
CA ASP A 556 6.73 13.71 16.20
C ASP A 556 6.84 14.93 15.28
N GLN A 557 7.69 15.87 15.66
CA GLN A 557 7.97 17.09 14.90
C GLN A 557 8.69 16.81 13.57
N GLY A 558 9.06 15.56 13.26
CA GLY A 558 9.51 15.16 11.92
C GLY A 558 8.39 15.21 10.87
N TYR A 559 7.13 15.20 11.31
CA TYR A 559 5.95 15.46 10.49
C TYR A 559 5.38 16.85 10.82
N ASN A 560 4.73 17.48 9.84
CA ASN A 560 4.02 18.73 10.14
C ASN A 560 2.78 18.41 10.99
N GLN A 561 2.78 18.88 12.23
CA GLN A 561 1.72 18.69 13.22
C GLN A 561 0.59 19.74 13.13
N THR A 562 0.66 20.65 12.16
CA THR A 562 -0.37 21.68 11.94
C THR A 562 -1.58 21.06 11.26
N LEU A 563 -2.78 21.30 11.79
CA LEU A 563 -4.04 20.92 11.16
C LEU A 563 -4.70 22.14 10.49
N TYR A 564 -5.48 21.89 9.45
CA TYR A 564 -6.20 22.93 8.73
C TYR A 564 -7.68 22.56 8.69
N TYR A 565 -8.51 23.29 9.43
CA TYR A 565 -9.96 23.08 9.39
C TYR A 565 -10.61 24.14 8.51
N TRP A 566 -11.44 23.71 7.57
CA TRP A 566 -12.33 24.61 6.85
C TRP A 566 -13.69 24.61 7.54
N VAL A 567 -13.98 25.71 8.22
CA VAL A 567 -15.20 25.87 9.00
C VAL A 567 -16.14 26.83 8.26
N GLU A 568 -17.39 26.43 8.04
CA GLU A 568 -18.38 27.31 7.40
C GLU A 568 -18.51 28.60 8.24
N ARG A 569 -18.42 29.77 7.60
CA ARG A 569 -18.37 31.06 8.30
C ARG A 569 -19.61 31.23 9.18
N GLY A 570 -19.40 31.60 10.44
CA GLY A 570 -20.45 31.76 11.44
C GLY A 570 -20.92 30.45 12.07
N THR A 571 -20.21 29.34 11.83
CA THR A 571 -20.44 28.04 12.49
C THR A 571 -19.34 27.70 13.48
N ALA A 572 -19.60 26.69 14.31
CA ALA A 572 -18.69 26.25 15.36
C ALA A 572 -17.52 25.45 14.79
N LEU A 573 -16.32 25.74 15.26
CA LEU A 573 -15.16 24.87 15.18
C LEU A 573 -15.36 23.69 16.15
N GLU A 574 -15.14 22.48 15.63
CA GLU A 574 -15.26 21.24 16.38
C GLU A 574 -13.98 20.40 16.19
N HIS A 575 -13.85 19.34 16.98
CA HIS A 575 -12.78 18.33 16.83
C HIS A 575 -11.35 18.87 17.02
N LEU A 576 -11.15 19.90 17.84
CA LEU A 576 -9.81 20.30 18.28
C LEU A 576 -9.10 19.13 18.97
N PRO A 577 -7.86 18.79 18.58
CA PRO A 577 -7.17 17.65 19.15
C PRO A 577 -6.77 17.91 20.60
N ASP A 578 -6.90 16.90 21.45
CA ASP A 578 -6.46 16.96 22.84
C ASP A 578 -5.31 15.97 23.06
N TYR A 579 -4.09 16.49 22.92
CA TYR A 579 -2.89 15.68 23.09
C TYR A 579 -2.48 15.62 24.56
N GLU A 580 -2.73 14.48 25.20
CA GLU A 580 -2.32 14.20 26.57
C GLU A 580 -0.90 13.66 26.67
N HIS A 581 -0.14 14.08 27.69
CA HIS A 581 1.17 13.50 27.99
C HIS A 581 1.48 13.60 29.50
N PRO A 582 2.02 12.54 30.15
CA PRO A 582 2.25 12.54 31.60
C PRO A 582 3.10 13.70 32.13
N ASP A 583 4.10 14.14 31.37
CA ASP A 583 5.03 15.21 31.77
C ASP A 583 4.59 16.65 31.38
N TYR A 584 3.46 16.80 30.68
CA TYR A 584 3.00 18.10 30.17
C TYR A 584 1.54 18.36 30.53
N SER A 585 1.24 19.54 31.06
CA SER A 585 -0.14 20.00 31.21
C SER A 585 -0.58 20.79 29.97
N PHE A 586 -1.62 20.33 29.28
CA PHE A 586 -2.29 21.11 28.24
C PHE A 586 -3.03 22.32 28.85
N ARG A 587 -2.87 23.50 28.26
CA ARG A 587 -3.47 24.76 28.73
C ARG A 587 -4.63 25.26 27.88
N GLY A 588 -4.90 24.60 26.74
CA GLY A 588 -5.90 25.02 25.76
C GLY A 588 -5.26 25.58 24.49
N TYR A 589 -6.11 25.83 23.50
CA TYR A 589 -5.77 26.56 22.29
C TYR A 589 -6.02 28.05 22.48
N PHE A 590 -5.19 28.88 21.86
CA PHE A 590 -5.32 30.33 21.89
C PHE A 590 -5.21 30.91 20.49
N ASP A 591 -6.08 31.86 20.17
CA ASP A 591 -5.99 32.63 18.93
C ASP A 591 -4.77 33.54 18.96
N MET A 592 -3.93 33.44 17.93
CA MET A 592 -2.62 34.10 17.89
C MET A 592 -2.71 35.62 17.63
N GLU A 593 -3.85 36.13 17.17
CA GLU A 593 -4.07 37.56 16.96
C GLU A 593 -4.66 38.23 18.20
N THR A 594 -5.65 37.60 18.82
CA THR A 594 -6.45 38.16 19.93
C THR A 594 -5.97 37.73 21.31
N GLY A 595 -5.31 36.57 21.40
CA GLY A 595 -4.94 35.91 22.66
C GLY A 595 -6.12 35.29 23.40
N GLU A 596 -7.31 35.24 22.79
CA GLU A 596 -8.48 34.61 23.39
C GLU A 596 -8.35 33.08 23.35
N GLN A 597 -8.84 32.43 24.40
CA GLN A 597 -8.86 30.97 24.46
C GLN A 597 -9.93 30.44 23.50
N VAL A 598 -9.57 29.45 22.71
CA VAL A 598 -10.44 28.78 21.72
C VAL A 598 -10.69 27.35 22.19
N GLU A 599 -11.95 26.93 22.14
CA GLU A 599 -12.42 25.59 22.50
C GLU A 599 -13.44 25.09 21.48
N ASN A 600 -13.75 23.79 21.51
CA ASN A 600 -14.83 23.23 20.68
C ASN A 600 -16.14 23.99 20.93
N GLY A 601 -16.85 24.34 19.86
CA GLY A 601 -18.00 25.24 19.90
C GLY A 601 -17.68 26.72 19.59
N TYR A 602 -16.40 27.10 19.44
CA TYR A 602 -16.01 28.46 19.09
C TYR A 602 -16.51 28.84 17.68
N VAL A 603 -17.23 29.95 17.56
CA VAL A 603 -17.81 30.39 16.29
C VAL A 603 -16.75 31.11 15.44
N VAL A 604 -16.48 30.58 14.25
CA VAL A 604 -15.44 31.10 13.35
C VAL A 604 -16.02 32.11 12.36
N GLU A 605 -15.62 33.37 12.48
CA GLU A 605 -16.10 34.47 11.64
C GLU A 605 -15.09 34.92 10.57
N LYS A 606 -13.82 34.56 10.74
CA LYS A 606 -12.70 34.89 9.84
C LYS A 606 -11.63 33.81 9.94
N ASP A 607 -10.76 33.75 8.94
CA ASP A 607 -9.55 32.95 9.00
C ASP A 607 -8.74 33.33 10.24
N CYS A 608 -8.21 32.33 10.94
CA CYS A 608 -7.39 32.56 12.11
C CYS A 608 -6.33 31.46 12.28
N VAL A 609 -5.32 31.80 13.06
CA VAL A 609 -4.29 30.86 13.50
C VAL A 609 -4.47 30.68 14.99
N ILE A 610 -4.65 29.44 15.43
CA ILE A 610 -4.72 29.09 16.84
C ILE A 610 -3.54 28.17 17.18
N GLU A 611 -3.03 28.26 18.39
CA GLU A 611 -1.89 27.47 18.84
C GLU A 611 -2.18 26.80 20.18
N GLY A 612 -1.88 25.50 20.26
CA GLY A 612 -2.00 24.73 21.49
C GLY A 612 -0.81 24.99 22.41
N ILE A 613 -1.06 25.12 23.72
CA ILE A 613 -0.02 25.39 24.71
C ILE A 613 0.12 24.20 25.67
N TRP A 614 1.31 23.59 25.71
CA TRP A 614 1.69 22.55 26.65
C TRP A 614 2.82 23.03 27.57
N ILE A 615 2.63 22.94 28.88
CA ILE A 615 3.64 23.35 29.87
C ILE A 615 4.19 22.12 30.59
N ARG A 616 5.51 21.96 30.58
CA ARG A 616 6.19 20.87 31.28
C ARG A 616 5.97 20.99 32.79
N GLU A 617 5.59 19.90 33.45
CA GLU A 617 5.22 19.92 34.87
C GLU A 617 6.38 20.26 35.82
N VAL A 618 7.63 20.10 35.36
CA VAL A 618 8.85 20.38 36.13
C VAL A 618 9.19 21.89 36.18
N ASP A 619 8.50 22.71 35.38
CA ASP A 619 8.64 24.17 35.33
C ASP A 619 7.55 24.90 36.16
N LYS A 620 6.87 24.19 37.07
CA LYS A 620 5.89 24.74 38.03
C LYS A 620 6.51 25.19 39.35
#